data_AF-W3VAN7-F1
#
_entry.id   AF-W3VAN7-F1
#
_cell.length_a   1.000
_cell.length_b   1.000
_cell.length_c   1.000
_cell.angle_alpha   90.00
_cell.angle_beta   90.00
_cell.angle_gamma   90.00
#
_symmetry.space_group_name_H-M   'P 1'
#
loop_
_entity.id
_entity.type
_entity.pdbx_description
1 polymer ?
#
loop_
_entity_poly.entity_id
_entity_poly.type
_entity_poly.pdbx_seq_one_letter_code
_entity_poly.pdbx_strand_id
1 'polypeptide(L)'
;MKEFLTQPGFGAQIKNSTQKTSQIYQGQSVYKANNNIGQVIKKGDQLYLDGQHKNHLEVFDNKGKFKAVLNLDGTVNQPKTDAAKGRKL
;
A
#
# COMPACT_ATOMS: atom_id res chain seq x y z
N MET A 1 -9.90 3.61 -1.78
CA MET A 1 -9.57 2.21 -1.41
C MET A 1 -10.68 1.21 -1.71
N LYS A 2 -11.95 1.44 -1.32
CA LYS A 2 -13.02 0.45 -1.45
C LYS A 2 -13.15 -0.17 -2.85
N GLU A 3 -13.16 0.66 -3.90
CA GLU A 3 -13.28 0.19 -5.29
C GLU A 3 -12.08 -0.68 -5.70
N PHE A 4 -10.85 -0.24 -5.40
CA PHE A 4 -9.64 -1.02 -5.67
C PHE A 4 -9.69 -2.41 -5.02
N LEU A 5 -10.14 -2.51 -3.77
CA LEU A 5 -10.25 -3.79 -3.05
C LEU A 5 -11.29 -4.75 -3.65
N THR A 6 -12.21 -4.26 -4.48
CA THR A 6 -13.17 -5.09 -5.21
C THR A 6 -12.67 -5.54 -6.58
N GLN A 7 -11.56 -4.99 -7.07
CA GLN A 7 -11.01 -5.36 -8.37
C GLN A 7 -10.37 -6.76 -8.32
N PRO A 8 -10.53 -7.58 -9.37
CA PRO A 8 -9.86 -8.87 -9.47
C PRO A 8 -8.33 -8.70 -9.54
N GLY A 9 -7.60 -9.77 -9.24
CA GLY A 9 -6.13 -9.74 -9.22
C GLY A 9 -5.59 -9.08 -7.95
N PHE A 10 -4.75 -8.05 -8.11
CA PHE A 10 -4.02 -7.45 -7.00
C PHE A 10 -4.94 -6.80 -5.96
N GLY A 11 -6.03 -6.14 -6.38
CA GLY A 11 -7.02 -5.54 -5.48
C GLY A 11 -7.63 -6.55 -4.50
N ALA A 12 -8.13 -7.68 -5.02
CA ALA A 12 -8.67 -8.79 -4.24
C ALA A 12 -7.59 -9.42 -3.34
N GLN A 13 -6.35 -9.56 -3.83
CA GLN A 13 -5.24 -10.08 -3.03
C GLN A 13 -4.94 -9.17 -1.82
N ILE A 14 -4.93 -7.84 -2.02
CA ILE A 14 -4.76 -6.86 -0.95
C ILE A 14 -5.93 -6.96 0.05
N LYS A 15 -7.17 -7.05 -0.44
CA LYS A 15 -8.35 -7.19 0.42
C LYS A 15 -8.25 -8.41 1.34
N ASN A 16 -7.82 -9.56 0.82
CA ASN A 16 -7.74 -10.80 1.57
C ASN A 16 -6.51 -10.88 2.50
N SER A 17 -5.45 -10.15 2.18
CA SER A 17 -4.17 -10.25 2.88
C SER A 17 -3.86 -9.06 3.79
N THR A 18 -4.78 -8.09 3.89
CA THR A 18 -4.63 -6.90 4.73
C THR A 18 -5.83 -6.69 5.64
N GLN A 19 -5.58 -6.00 6.75
CA GLN A 19 -6.62 -5.56 7.68
C GLN A 19 -6.62 -4.04 7.75
N LYS A 20 -7.81 -3.45 7.65
CA LYS A 20 -8.00 -2.02 7.86
C LYS A 20 -7.61 -1.65 9.30
N THR A 21 -6.80 -0.61 9.46
CA THR A 21 -6.42 -0.05 10.77
C THR A 21 -7.28 1.16 11.11
N SER A 22 -7.17 1.66 12.34
CA SER A 22 -7.78 2.93 12.76
C SER A 22 -7.01 4.17 12.26
N GLN A 23 -5.82 4.00 11.67
CA GLN A 23 -4.98 5.10 11.22
C GLN A 23 -5.49 5.65 9.87
N ILE A 24 -5.56 6.98 9.79
CA ILE A 24 -5.88 7.73 8.58
C ILE A 24 -4.65 8.55 8.20
N TYR A 25 -4.22 8.46 6.94
CA TYR A 25 -3.13 9.25 6.40
C TYR A 25 -3.57 9.88 5.09
N GLN A 26 -3.38 11.20 4.95
CA GLN A 26 -3.85 11.97 3.79
C GLN A 26 -5.33 11.71 3.42
N GLY A 27 -6.20 11.57 4.44
CA GLY A 27 -7.63 11.30 4.24
C GLY A 27 -7.96 9.87 3.74
N GLN A 28 -6.97 8.97 3.68
CA GLN A 28 -7.13 7.58 3.29
C GLN A 28 -6.88 6.65 4.47
N SER A 29 -7.64 5.54 4.54
CA SER A 29 -7.43 4.54 5.58
C SER A 29 -6.15 3.74 5.31
N VAL A 30 -5.36 3.56 6.36
CA VAL A 30 -4.17 2.70 6.32
C VAL A 30 -4.57 1.26 6.59
N TYR A 31 -4.01 0.35 5.80
CA TYR A 31 -4.19 -1.09 5.90
C TYR A 31 -2.87 -1.73 6.31
N LYS A 32 -2.94 -2.74 7.16
CA LYS A 32 -1.77 -3.51 7.61
C LYS A 32 -1.79 -4.88 6.96
N ALA A 33 -0.66 -5.31 6.41
CA ALA A 33 -0.49 -6.62 5.83
C ALA A 33 -0.46 -7.70 6.92
N ASN A 34 -1.33 -8.69 6.80
CA ASN A 34 -1.39 -9.84 7.70
C ASN A 34 -0.47 -10.98 7.24
N ASN A 35 -0.15 -11.01 5.95
CA ASN A 35 0.73 -11.98 5.30
C ASN A 35 1.68 -11.24 4.34
N ASN A 36 2.66 -11.96 3.79
CA ASN A 36 3.48 -11.44 2.70
C ASN A 36 2.63 -11.36 1.42
N ILE A 37 2.74 -10.26 0.67
CA ILE A 37 1.97 -10.01 -0.55
C ILE A 37 2.93 -9.68 -1.68
N GLY A 38 3.03 -10.58 -2.66
CA GLY A 38 4.06 -10.51 -3.69
C GLY A 38 5.46 -10.54 -3.09
N GLN A 39 6.41 -9.86 -3.74
CA GLN A 39 7.81 -9.80 -3.30
C GLN A 39 8.15 -8.55 -2.44
N VAL A 40 7.27 -7.56 -2.42
CA VAL A 40 7.55 -6.22 -1.86
C VAL A 40 6.96 -6.05 -0.46
N ILE A 41 5.69 -6.42 -0.29
CA ILE A 41 4.95 -6.22 0.96
C ILE A 41 5.19 -7.43 1.85
N LYS A 42 5.72 -7.17 3.05
CA LYS A 42 5.92 -8.18 4.09
C LYS A 42 4.81 -8.08 5.12
N LYS A 43 4.57 -9.18 5.84
CA LYS A 43 3.69 -9.19 7.00
C LYS A 43 4.07 -8.07 7.98
N GLY A 44 3.07 -7.30 8.39
CA GLY A 44 3.21 -6.17 9.31
C GLY A 44 3.41 -4.82 8.62
N ASP A 45 3.73 -4.80 7.32
CA ASP A 45 3.83 -3.56 6.55
C ASP A 45 2.50 -2.83 6.49
N GLN A 46 2.57 -1.52 6.35
CA GLN A 46 1.43 -0.63 6.22
C GLN A 46 1.32 -0.12 4.80
N LEU A 47 0.10 0.04 4.30
CA LEU A 47 -0.15 0.54 2.96
C LEU A 47 -1.45 1.34 2.91
N TYR A 48 -1.47 2.35 2.06
CA TYR A 48 -2.69 3.09 1.76
C TYR A 48 -2.73 3.46 0.28
N LEU A 49 -3.94 3.68 -0.24
CA LEU A 49 -4.16 4.16 -1.60
C LEU A 49 -3.86 5.65 -1.67
N ASP A 50 -3.10 6.09 -2.66
CA ASP A 50 -2.85 7.50 -2.93
C ASP A 50 -4.13 8.35 -2.79
N GLY A 51 -4.04 9.41 -1.97
CA GLY A 51 -5.19 10.25 -1.65
C GLY A 51 -5.65 11.12 -2.82
N GLN A 52 -4.74 11.49 -3.71
CA GLN A 52 -5.02 12.47 -4.77
C GLN A 52 -5.57 11.81 -6.03
N HIS A 53 -4.78 10.92 -6.65
CA HIS A 53 -5.09 10.31 -7.94
C HIS A 53 -5.62 8.88 -7.81
N LYS A 54 -5.47 8.26 -6.63
CA LYS A 54 -5.96 6.90 -6.34
C LYS A 54 -5.47 5.84 -7.33
N ASN A 55 -4.30 6.06 -7.91
CA ASN A 55 -3.74 5.23 -8.98
C ASN A 55 -2.49 4.42 -8.56
N HIS A 56 -2.05 4.53 -7.30
CA HIS A 56 -0.96 3.76 -6.74
C HIS A 56 -1.15 3.56 -5.23
N LEU A 57 -0.45 2.56 -4.68
CA LEU A 57 -0.33 2.30 -3.25
C LEU A 57 1.03 2.77 -2.76
N GLU A 58 1.06 3.43 -1.62
CA GLU A 58 2.29 3.70 -0.90
C GLU A 58 2.47 2.64 0.20
N VAL A 59 3.63 2.00 0.23
CA VAL A 59 3.98 0.93 1.18
C VAL A 59 5.04 1.41 2.15
N PHE A 60 4.79 1.15 3.43
CA PHE A 60 5.64 1.48 4.56
C PHE A 60 5.92 0.22 5.35
N ASP A 61 7.09 0.15 5.98
CA ASP A 61 7.40 -0.94 6.90
C ASP A 61 6.58 -0.84 8.19
N ASN A 62 6.70 -1.86 9.05
CA ASN A 62 6.02 -1.87 10.35
C ASN A 62 6.47 -0.75 11.32
N LYS A 63 7.54 0.00 11.01
CA LYS A 63 8.02 1.17 11.74
C LYS A 63 7.61 2.48 11.07
N GLY A 64 6.75 2.42 10.05
CA GLY A 64 6.31 3.59 9.29
C GLY A 64 7.36 4.15 8.34
N LYS A 65 8.45 3.43 8.03
CA LYS A 65 9.44 3.90 7.04
C LYS A 65 8.97 3.56 5.63
N PHE A 66 9.03 4.53 4.73
CA PHE A 66 8.69 4.32 3.32
C PHE A 66 9.53 3.19 2.72
N LYS A 67 8.86 2.26 2.03
CA LYS A 67 9.48 1.13 1.34
C LYS A 67 9.39 1.27 -0.18
N ALA A 68 8.19 1.43 -0.71
CA ALA A 68 7.94 1.41 -2.16
C ALA A 68 6.61 2.05 -2.53
N VAL A 69 6.52 2.50 -3.79
CA VAL A 69 5.26 2.78 -4.47
C VAL A 69 4.91 1.61 -5.38
N LEU A 70 3.68 1.11 -5.28
CA LEU A 70 3.15 0.06 -6.15
C LEU A 70 2.03 0.59 -7.04
N ASN A 71 1.98 0.15 -8.29
CA ASN A 71 0.83 0.37 -9.16
C ASN A 71 -0.35 -0.52 -8.71
N LEU A 72 -1.56 -0.25 -9.22
CA LEU A 72 -2.76 -1.03 -8.87
C LEU A 72 -2.75 -2.46 -9.41
N ASP A 73 -1.85 -2.80 -10.33
CA ASP A 73 -1.59 -4.17 -10.77
C ASP A 73 -0.58 -4.92 -9.88
N GLY A 74 0.09 -4.22 -8.95
CA GLY A 74 1.06 -4.78 -8.01
C GLY A 74 2.52 -4.66 -8.43
N THR A 75 2.82 -4.13 -9.61
CA THR A 75 4.20 -3.80 -10.02
C THR A 75 4.77 -2.61 -9.24
N VAL A 76 6.09 -2.59 -9.05
CA VAL A 76 6.80 -1.47 -8.41
C VAL A 76 6.87 -0.29 -9.37
N ASN A 77 6.42 0.87 -8.91
CA ASN A 77 6.64 2.12 -9.61
C ASN A 77 8.02 2.66 -9.21
N GLN A 78 9.05 2.23 -9.94
CA GLN A 78 10.45 2.56 -9.62
C GLN A 78 10.70 4.09 -9.57
N PRO A 79 10.27 4.91 -10.56
CA PRO A 79 10.48 6.35 -10.53
C PRO A 79 9.86 7.03 -9.30
N LYS A 80 8.61 6.66 -8.94
CA LYS A 80 7.96 7.20 -7.74
C LYS A 80 8.61 6.71 -6.45
N THR A 81 9.05 5.46 -6.44
CA THR A 81 9.75 4.89 -5.29
C THR A 81 11.04 5.65 -5.02
N ASP A 82 11.82 5.94 -6.06
CA ASP A 82 13.06 6.72 -5.92
C ASP A 82 12.80 8.16 -5.47
N ALA A 83 11.75 8.81 -5.98
CA ALA A 83 11.36 10.16 -5.58
C ALA A 83 10.84 10.24 -4.13
N ALA A 84 10.22 9.17 -3.62
CA ALA A 84 9.63 9.12 -2.28
C ALA A 84 10.57 8.57 -1.20
N LYS A 85 11.80 8.16 -1.57
CA LYS A 85 12.81 7.69 -0.62
C LYS A 85 13.02 8.69 0.52
N GLY A 86 12.97 8.20 1.76
CA GLY A 86 13.18 9.00 2.97
C GLY A 86 11.91 9.44 3.70
N ARG A 87 10.72 9.23 3.12
CA ARG A 87 9.43 9.51 3.77
C ARG A 87 9.14 8.57 4.95
N LYS A 88 8.34 9.05 5.91
CA LYS A 88 7.81 8.29 7.04
C LYS A 88 6.32 8.56 7.25
N LEU A 89 5.60 7.54 7.72
CA LEU A 89 4.18 7.52 8.06
C LEU A 89 3.94 7.95 9.51
#